data_AF-A0A657ITC2-F1
#
_entry.id   AF-A0A657ITC2-F1
#
_cell.length_a   1.000
_cell.length_b   1.000
_cell.length_c   1.000
_cell.angle_alpha   90.00
_cell.angle_beta   90.00
_cell.angle_gamma   90.00
#
_symmetry.space_group_name_H-M   'P 1'
#
loop_
_entity.id
_entity.type
_entity.pdbx_description
1 polymer ?
#
loop_
_entity_poly.entity_id
_entity_poly.type
_entity_poly.pdbx_seq_one_letter_code
_entity_poly.pdbx_strand_id
1 'polypeptide(L)'
;MRREGHRRAERSALAQEVIYGNNHGKKSLTQTLLKKVLDTGLVNLTSLTEVTGITRQEDGAYRLELKTIDFSGNVLSRSTRVYDRVILAAGSVGTARLLMKAQHDGGVAGLRGNDGIGAGWGPNGNTMLARWLGFGTRTGSLQSTIPALGIRAWDGSQNSVFAEIAPFPAGLETHSNVYLAITNNPNLARFGWDPARGLSLGWTQQMSQPSVAAVRAVFDRINAANPGTRYRGDLFEGGKQFTDYFTYHPLGGAVLGQATDEQGEVRGAPGLFVMDGSLIPGKIGVNPFITITALAMRSMDRLLEAGRFS
;
A
#
# COMPACT_ATOMS: atom_id res chain seq x y z
N MET A 1 13.72 -19.09 -4.60
CA MET A 1 12.91 -20.17 -5.21
C MET A 1 13.70 -21.28 -5.89
N ARG A 2 14.21 -21.16 -7.15
CA ARG A 2 14.90 -22.29 -7.83
C ARG A 2 16.09 -22.85 -7.03
N ARG A 3 16.93 -21.97 -6.47
CA ARG A 3 18.04 -22.37 -5.59
C ARG A 3 17.57 -23.08 -4.32
N GLU A 4 16.50 -22.61 -3.69
CA GLU A 4 15.87 -23.24 -2.51
C GLU A 4 15.34 -24.65 -2.84
N GLY A 5 14.70 -24.81 -4.01
CA GLY A 5 14.20 -26.10 -4.48
C GLY A 5 15.31 -27.12 -4.70
N HIS A 6 16.45 -26.68 -5.25
CA HIS A 6 17.64 -27.51 -5.41
C HIS A 6 18.54 -27.61 -4.16
N ARG A 7 18.09 -27.10 -3.00
CA ARG A 7 18.88 -27.08 -1.74
C ARG A 7 20.24 -26.39 -1.86
N ARG A 8 20.34 -25.36 -2.70
CA ARG A 8 21.54 -24.52 -2.91
C ARG A 8 21.43 -23.15 -2.22
N ALA A 9 20.42 -22.97 -1.39
CA ALA A 9 20.14 -21.82 -0.55
C ALA A 9 19.20 -22.24 0.58
N GLU A 10 19.28 -21.56 1.72
CA GLU A 10 18.34 -21.73 2.82
C GLU A 10 16.91 -21.33 2.38
N ARG A 11 15.92 -22.08 2.84
CA ARG A 11 14.53 -21.90 2.41
C ARG A 11 13.89 -20.75 3.17
N SER A 12 13.02 -20.02 2.48
CA SER A 12 12.13 -19.02 3.07
C SER A 12 10.81 -19.04 2.31
N ALA A 13 10.85 -18.74 1.01
CA ALA A 13 9.68 -18.81 0.15
C ALA A 13 9.10 -20.24 0.05
N LEU A 14 9.98 -21.26 0.05
CA LEU A 14 9.58 -22.67 0.10
C LEU A 14 9.45 -23.23 1.53
N ALA A 15 9.50 -22.34 2.54
CA ALA A 15 9.30 -22.64 3.95
C ALA A 15 8.16 -21.79 4.55
N GLN A 16 7.19 -21.41 3.71
CA GLN A 16 5.95 -20.74 4.12
C GLN A 16 6.13 -19.32 4.71
N GLU A 17 7.22 -18.63 4.37
CA GLU A 17 7.46 -17.26 4.80
C GLU A 17 7.09 -16.24 3.72
N VAL A 18 6.29 -15.20 4.04
CA VAL A 18 6.14 -14.00 3.20
C VAL A 18 5.56 -12.82 3.98
N ILE A 19 4.31 -12.94 4.44
CA ILE A 19 3.49 -11.81 4.92
C ILE A 19 4.01 -11.24 6.24
N TYR A 20 4.70 -12.05 7.04
CA TYR A 20 5.37 -11.66 8.28
C TYR A 20 6.88 -11.44 8.12
N GLY A 21 7.36 -11.40 6.87
CA GLY A 21 8.78 -11.35 6.56
C GLY A 21 9.28 -12.60 5.85
N ASN A 22 10.51 -12.49 5.34
CA ASN A 22 11.25 -13.58 4.76
C ASN A 22 12.65 -13.53 5.38
N ASN A 23 13.08 -14.62 6.00
CA ASN A 23 14.44 -14.72 6.53
C ASN A 23 15.49 -14.68 5.40
N HIS A 24 15.13 -15.19 4.22
CA HIS A 24 16.05 -15.30 3.07
C HIS A 24 15.41 -14.89 1.75
N GLY A 25 16.25 -14.56 0.78
CA GLY A 25 15.87 -14.44 -0.64
C GLY A 25 15.15 -13.14 -1.03
N LYS A 26 14.17 -12.67 -0.26
CA LYS A 26 13.45 -11.42 -0.55
C LYS A 26 14.34 -10.21 -0.29
N LYS A 27 14.66 -9.48 -1.36
CA LYS A 27 15.44 -8.23 -1.30
C LYS A 27 14.54 -7.07 -0.87
N SER A 28 14.33 -6.91 0.43
CA SER A 28 13.58 -5.78 1.01
C SER A 28 14.32 -4.44 0.84
N LEU A 29 13.64 -3.33 1.15
CA LEU A 29 14.26 -2.00 1.16
C LEU A 29 15.47 -1.94 2.11
N THR A 30 15.41 -2.62 3.25
CA THR A 30 16.52 -2.73 4.23
C THR A 30 17.77 -3.38 3.65
N GLN A 31 17.64 -4.24 2.63
CA GLN A 31 18.76 -4.90 1.96
C GLN A 31 19.18 -4.20 0.66
N THR A 32 18.44 -3.19 0.22
CA THR A 32 18.66 -2.51 -1.07
C THR A 32 18.88 -1.02 -0.86
N LEU A 33 17.86 -0.19 -1.03
CA LEU A 33 17.97 1.27 -0.98
C LEU A 33 18.38 1.78 0.40
N LEU A 34 17.75 1.30 1.47
CA LEU A 34 18.06 1.75 2.83
C LEU A 34 19.50 1.37 3.23
N LYS A 35 19.97 0.18 2.83
CA LYS A 35 21.37 -0.19 3.06
C LYS A 35 22.32 0.82 2.42
N LYS A 36 22.11 1.11 1.13
CA LYS A 36 22.98 2.02 0.36
C LYS A 36 23.02 3.43 0.97
N VAL A 37 21.88 3.96 1.40
CA VAL A 37 21.84 5.32 1.99
C VAL A 37 22.46 5.36 3.39
N LEU A 38 22.29 4.32 4.20
CA LEU A 38 22.94 4.23 5.52
C LEU A 38 24.47 4.12 5.38
N ASP A 39 24.95 3.37 4.37
CA ASP A 39 26.38 3.23 4.07
C ASP A 39 27.06 4.58 3.72
N THR A 40 26.28 5.63 3.37
CA THR A 40 26.84 6.99 3.12
C THR A 40 27.29 7.72 4.38
N GLY A 41 26.80 7.32 5.56
CA GLY A 41 27.02 8.04 6.82
C GLY A 41 26.26 9.36 6.95
N LEU A 42 25.46 9.76 5.94
CA LEU A 42 24.69 11.01 5.92
C LEU A 42 23.26 10.85 6.45
N VAL A 43 22.79 9.61 6.63
CA VAL A 43 21.42 9.30 7.04
C VAL A 43 21.41 8.63 8.40
N ASN A 44 20.66 9.21 9.33
CA ASN A 44 20.36 8.60 10.61
C ASN A 44 18.99 7.93 10.57
N LEU A 45 18.90 6.70 11.10
CA LEU A 45 17.64 5.97 11.25
C LEU A 45 17.25 5.87 12.72
N THR A 46 16.07 6.40 13.06
CA THR A 46 15.48 6.28 14.40
C THR A 46 14.25 5.38 14.32
N SER A 47 14.38 4.14 14.78
CA SER A 47 13.27 3.19 14.87
C SER A 47 12.41 3.41 16.11
N LEU A 48 11.20 2.83 16.12
CA LEU A 48 10.25 2.90 17.23
C LEU A 48 9.87 4.34 17.64
N THR A 49 9.97 5.30 16.71
CA THR A 49 9.59 6.69 16.91
C THR A 49 8.51 7.07 15.89
N GLU A 50 7.35 7.44 16.40
CA GLU A 50 6.22 7.91 15.59
C GLU A 50 6.22 9.44 15.56
N VAL A 51 6.07 10.03 14.38
CA VAL A 51 5.68 11.45 14.25
C VAL A 51 4.18 11.58 14.57
N THR A 52 3.83 12.43 15.53
CA THR A 52 2.44 12.62 15.98
C THR A 52 1.84 13.97 15.63
N GLY A 53 2.67 14.94 15.24
CA GLY A 53 2.24 16.31 14.95
C GLY A 53 3.27 17.05 14.10
N ILE A 54 2.79 18.01 13.31
CA ILE A 54 3.60 18.85 12.43
C ILE A 54 3.14 20.30 12.61
N THR A 55 4.07 21.18 12.96
CA THR A 55 3.83 22.62 13.06
C THR A 55 4.84 23.39 12.24
N ARG A 56 4.39 24.33 11.42
CA ARG A 56 5.28 25.27 10.71
C ARG A 56 5.62 26.44 11.64
N GLN A 57 6.90 26.75 11.76
CA GLN A 57 7.42 27.84 12.59
C GLN A 57 7.45 29.16 11.81
N GLU A 58 7.68 30.26 12.53
CA GLU A 58 7.75 31.62 11.95
C GLU A 58 8.89 31.76 10.94
N ASP A 59 10.03 31.12 11.21
CA ASP A 59 11.20 31.03 10.31
C ASP A 59 10.96 30.13 9.08
N GLY A 60 9.81 29.45 9.01
CA GLY A 60 9.42 28.55 7.93
C GLY A 60 9.88 27.10 8.10
N ALA A 61 10.66 26.77 9.13
CA ALA A 61 11.03 25.40 9.45
C ALA A 61 9.83 24.63 10.03
N TYR A 62 9.95 23.30 10.07
CA TYR A 62 8.91 22.42 10.59
C TYR A 62 9.35 21.79 11.91
N ARG A 63 8.56 22.02 12.95
CA ARG A 63 8.67 21.32 14.23
C ARG A 63 7.80 20.06 14.17
N LEU A 64 8.44 18.92 14.37
CA LEU A 64 7.79 17.61 14.47
C LEU A 64 7.65 17.22 15.93
N GLU A 65 6.48 16.72 16.30
CA GLU A 65 6.23 16.05 17.58
C GLU A 65 6.51 14.56 17.43
N LEU A 66 7.27 13.99 18.36
CA LEU A 66 7.75 12.62 18.31
C LEU A 66 7.30 11.84 19.55
N LYS A 67 6.87 10.60 19.36
CA LYS A 67 6.54 9.63 20.41
C LYS A 67 7.39 8.38 20.20
N THR A 68 8.32 8.11 21.12
CA THR A 68 9.16 6.91 21.10
C THR A 68 8.57 5.82 21.98
N ILE A 69 8.59 4.59 21.50
CA ILE A 69 8.03 3.41 22.19
C ILE A 69 9.07 2.30 22.33
N ASP A 70 8.83 1.35 23.24
CA ASP A 70 9.52 0.05 23.26
C ASP A 70 8.81 -0.98 22.36
N PHE A 71 9.33 -2.21 22.31
CA PHE A 71 8.73 -3.30 21.54
C PHE A 71 7.37 -3.79 22.06
N SER A 72 7.02 -3.44 23.31
CA SER A 72 5.71 -3.73 23.92
C SER A 72 4.69 -2.62 23.65
N GLY A 73 5.12 -1.52 23.04
CA GLY A 73 4.28 -0.35 22.77
C GLY A 73 4.20 0.66 23.92
N ASN A 74 4.98 0.48 24.99
CA ASN A 74 5.02 1.45 26.09
C ASN A 74 5.71 2.74 25.61
N VAL A 75 5.16 3.89 25.97
CA VAL A 75 5.77 5.19 25.64
C VAL A 75 6.99 5.41 26.51
N LEU A 76 8.16 5.52 25.88
CA LEU A 76 9.43 5.83 26.54
C LEU A 76 9.67 7.33 26.65
N SER A 77 9.31 8.10 25.61
CA SER A 77 9.46 9.55 25.63
C SER A 77 8.55 10.27 24.62
N ARG A 78 8.32 11.56 24.89
CA ARG A 78 7.76 12.52 23.95
C ARG A 78 8.75 13.65 23.78
N SER A 79 9.01 14.04 22.54
CA SER A 79 10.02 15.05 22.22
C SER A 79 9.65 15.82 20.96
N THR A 80 10.41 16.87 20.64
CA THR A 80 10.28 17.59 19.37
C THR A 80 11.61 17.68 18.65
N ARG A 81 11.54 17.79 17.31
CA ARG A 81 12.69 18.05 16.43
C ARG A 81 12.29 19.06 15.37
N VAL A 82 13.23 19.90 14.94
CA VAL A 82 13.00 20.94 13.94
C VAL A 82 13.82 20.59 12.69
N TYR A 83 13.20 20.74 11.52
CA TYR A 83 13.82 20.49 10.22
C TYR A 83 13.41 21.57 9.23
N ASP A 84 14.34 22.00 8.38
CA ASP A 84 14.06 22.99 7.33
C ASP A 84 13.13 22.45 6.24
N ARG A 85 13.19 21.13 6.01
CA ARG A 85 12.39 20.40 5.03
C ARG A 85 11.90 19.09 5.63
N VAL A 86 10.68 18.69 5.27
CA VAL A 86 10.08 17.43 5.73
C VAL A 86 9.52 16.68 4.53
N ILE A 87 9.90 15.41 4.38
CA ILE A 87 9.33 14.51 3.39
C ILE A 87 8.46 13.49 4.12
N LEU A 88 7.16 13.50 3.83
CA LEU A 88 6.22 12.50 4.32
C LEU A 88 6.29 11.26 3.42
N ALA A 89 6.69 10.16 4.03
CA ALA A 89 6.71 8.83 3.43
C ALA A 89 6.06 7.79 4.37
N ALA A 90 4.99 8.20 5.06
CA ALA A 90 4.28 7.40 6.06
C ALA A 90 3.24 6.45 5.43
N GLY A 91 3.24 6.32 4.11
CA GLY A 91 2.27 5.55 3.33
C GLY A 91 0.93 6.28 3.21
N SER A 92 0.06 5.77 2.33
CA SER A 92 -1.24 6.38 2.00
C SER A 92 -2.03 6.84 3.25
N VAL A 93 -2.23 5.94 4.22
CA VAL A 93 -3.01 6.23 5.44
C VAL A 93 -2.24 7.11 6.42
N GLY A 94 -0.95 6.84 6.64
CA GLY A 94 -0.14 7.56 7.63
C GLY A 94 0.10 9.01 7.23
N THR A 95 0.37 9.26 5.94
CA THR A 95 0.56 10.60 5.39
C THR A 95 -0.74 11.39 5.42
N ALA A 96 -1.87 10.79 5.02
CA ALA A 96 -3.18 11.43 5.13
C ALA A 96 -3.50 11.82 6.59
N ARG A 97 -3.23 10.94 7.56
CA ARG A 97 -3.40 11.22 8.98
C ARG A 97 -2.61 12.46 9.44
N LEU A 98 -1.33 12.54 9.08
CA LEU A 98 -0.46 13.64 9.49
C LEU A 98 -0.91 14.97 8.89
N LEU A 99 -1.24 14.99 7.59
CA LEU A 99 -1.68 16.20 6.90
C LEU A 99 -3.05 16.67 7.42
N MET A 100 -4.00 15.77 7.59
CA MET A 100 -5.33 16.12 8.12
C MET A 100 -5.26 16.61 9.57
N LYS A 101 -4.42 15.99 10.40
CA LYS A 101 -4.17 16.47 11.76
C LYS A 101 -3.58 17.88 11.75
N ALA A 102 -2.52 18.11 10.97
CA ALA A 102 -1.88 19.41 10.87
C ALA A 102 -2.80 20.50 10.32
N GLN A 103 -3.70 20.15 9.39
CA GLN A 103 -4.74 21.03 8.87
C GLN A 103 -5.80 21.33 9.92
N HIS A 104 -6.28 20.31 10.64
CA HIS A 104 -7.30 20.45 11.68
C HIS A 104 -6.82 21.27 12.89
N ASP A 105 -5.63 20.96 13.41
CA ASP A 105 -5.04 21.63 14.56
C ASP A 105 -4.54 23.05 14.23
N GLY A 106 -4.51 23.43 12.94
CA GLY A 106 -3.92 24.68 12.48
C GLY A 106 -2.39 24.71 12.59
N GLY A 107 -1.74 23.56 12.76
CA GLY A 107 -0.28 23.46 12.88
C GLY A 107 0.46 23.97 11.63
N VAL A 108 -0.18 23.90 10.47
CA VAL A 108 0.32 24.51 9.23
C VAL A 108 -0.81 25.31 8.57
N ALA A 109 -0.84 26.62 8.85
CA ALA A 109 -1.95 27.50 8.47
C ALA A 109 -2.30 27.44 6.97
N GLY A 110 -1.30 27.33 6.09
CA GLY A 110 -1.52 27.27 4.64
C GLY A 110 -2.12 25.96 4.13
N LEU A 111 -2.29 24.93 4.97
CA LEU A 111 -3.10 23.76 4.62
C LEU A 111 -4.60 24.07 4.64
N ARG A 112 -5.05 25.14 5.30
CA ARG A 112 -6.46 25.51 5.36
C ARG A 112 -6.98 25.78 3.94
N GLY A 113 -8.08 25.11 3.57
CA GLY A 113 -8.67 25.22 2.24
C GLY A 113 -8.01 24.34 1.16
N ASN A 114 -6.99 23.54 1.51
CA ASN A 114 -6.50 22.50 0.62
C ASN A 114 -7.44 21.28 0.67
N ASP A 115 -8.47 21.31 -0.17
CA ASP A 115 -9.48 20.24 -0.25
C ASP A 115 -8.93 18.95 -0.88
N GLY A 116 -7.73 18.97 -1.47
CA GLY A 116 -7.06 17.78 -1.98
C GLY A 116 -6.59 16.84 -0.87
N ILE A 117 -6.34 17.36 0.34
CA ILE A 117 -5.92 16.55 1.49
C ILE A 117 -7.07 15.62 1.91
N GLY A 118 -6.74 14.34 2.07
CA GLY A 118 -7.67 13.26 2.38
C GLY A 118 -8.43 12.73 1.15
N ALA A 119 -8.39 13.39 0.00
CA ALA A 119 -9.18 13.01 -1.18
C ALA A 119 -8.53 11.88 -2.00
N GLY A 120 -9.33 11.27 -2.88
CA GLY A 120 -8.85 10.39 -3.94
C GLY A 120 -8.26 9.07 -3.46
N TRP A 121 -8.71 8.56 -2.31
CA TRP A 121 -8.25 7.29 -1.78
C TRP A 121 -8.94 6.10 -2.46
N GLY A 122 -8.21 5.01 -2.68
CA GLY A 122 -8.77 3.76 -3.18
C GLY A 122 -7.92 2.54 -2.81
N PRO A 123 -8.51 1.33 -2.80
CA PRO A 123 -7.84 0.09 -2.43
C PRO A 123 -7.10 -0.58 -3.58
N ASN A 124 -6.79 0.16 -4.67
CA ASN A 124 -6.33 -0.38 -5.95
C ASN A 124 -7.27 -1.45 -6.53
N GLY A 125 -8.55 -1.43 -6.16
CA GLY A 125 -9.52 -2.44 -6.58
C GLY A 125 -9.20 -3.87 -6.11
N ASN A 126 -8.52 -4.03 -4.97
CA ASN A 126 -8.19 -5.34 -4.41
C ASN A 126 -9.45 -6.18 -4.12
N THR A 127 -9.47 -7.41 -4.62
CA THR A 127 -10.52 -8.40 -4.38
C THR A 127 -9.89 -9.79 -4.44
N MET A 128 -9.97 -10.56 -3.36
CA MET A 128 -9.54 -11.96 -3.38
C MET A 128 -10.71 -12.89 -3.67
N LEU A 129 -10.42 -13.99 -4.35
CA LEU A 129 -11.32 -15.11 -4.52
C LEU A 129 -10.53 -16.42 -4.46
N ALA A 130 -11.26 -17.52 -4.36
CA ALA A 130 -10.69 -18.85 -4.52
C ALA A 130 -11.62 -19.75 -5.32
N ARG A 131 -11.02 -20.70 -6.04
CA ARG A 131 -11.71 -21.69 -6.87
C ARG A 131 -11.32 -23.10 -6.45
N TRP A 132 -12.32 -23.95 -6.26
CA TRP A 132 -12.16 -25.39 -6.18
C TRP A 132 -11.99 -25.95 -7.60
N LEU A 133 -10.95 -26.75 -7.82
CA LEU A 133 -10.58 -27.28 -9.13
C LEU A 133 -11.06 -28.72 -9.38
N GLY A 134 -11.70 -29.36 -8.40
CA GLY A 134 -12.07 -30.77 -8.47
C GLY A 134 -10.93 -31.71 -8.07
N PHE A 135 -11.27 -32.95 -7.71
CA PHE A 135 -10.28 -33.96 -7.30
C PHE A 135 -9.30 -34.37 -8.41
N GLY A 136 -9.68 -34.16 -9.68
CA GLY A 136 -8.83 -34.44 -10.83
C GLY A 136 -7.68 -33.45 -11.04
N THR A 137 -7.72 -32.28 -10.39
CA THR A 137 -6.71 -31.22 -10.57
C THR A 137 -6.07 -30.87 -9.23
N ARG A 138 -4.76 -31.08 -9.12
CA ARG A 138 -3.97 -30.80 -7.92
C ARG A 138 -3.27 -29.45 -8.04
N THR A 139 -3.23 -28.67 -6.97
CA THR A 139 -2.40 -27.45 -6.89
C THR A 139 -1.09 -27.67 -6.13
N GLY A 140 -0.95 -28.83 -5.48
CA GLY A 140 0.25 -29.26 -4.77
C GLY A 140 0.24 -28.83 -3.31
N SER A 141 0.79 -29.70 -2.45
CA SER A 141 1.01 -29.43 -1.03
C SER A 141 2.19 -28.50 -0.76
N LEU A 142 3.14 -28.41 -1.70
CA LEU A 142 4.28 -27.51 -1.63
C LEU A 142 4.13 -26.39 -2.65
N GLN A 143 3.65 -25.23 -2.17
CA GLN A 143 3.54 -24.02 -2.96
C GLN A 143 4.54 -22.98 -2.43
N SER A 144 5.25 -22.31 -3.34
CA SER A 144 6.05 -21.14 -2.96
C SER A 144 5.15 -20.03 -2.48
N THR A 145 5.52 -19.32 -1.42
CA THR A 145 4.78 -18.14 -0.96
C THR A 145 4.96 -16.90 -1.83
N ILE A 146 5.83 -16.97 -2.84
CA ILE A 146 6.07 -15.88 -3.79
C ILE A 146 5.28 -16.17 -5.08
N PRO A 147 4.25 -15.37 -5.39
CA PRO A 147 3.52 -15.45 -6.65
C PRO A 147 4.45 -15.18 -7.84
N ALA A 148 4.21 -15.88 -8.95
CA ALA A 148 5.05 -15.78 -10.14
C ALA A 148 4.26 -15.64 -11.45
N LEU A 149 2.93 -15.78 -11.41
CA LEU A 149 2.06 -15.72 -12.58
C LEU A 149 0.85 -14.83 -12.28
N GLY A 150 0.33 -14.20 -13.34
CA GLY A 150 -0.89 -13.42 -13.28
C GLY A 150 -1.74 -13.61 -14.53
N ILE A 151 -3.05 -13.51 -14.37
CA ILE A 151 -4.04 -13.47 -15.43
C ILE A 151 -4.28 -12.00 -15.77
N ARG A 152 -3.98 -11.62 -17.01
CA ARG A 152 -4.24 -10.27 -17.51
C ARG A 152 -5.50 -10.26 -18.37
N ALA A 153 -6.57 -9.71 -17.82
CA ALA A 153 -7.78 -9.34 -18.54
C ALA A 153 -7.97 -7.81 -18.43
N TRP A 154 -6.98 -7.06 -18.93
CA TRP A 154 -6.90 -5.61 -18.78
C TRP A 154 -6.90 -4.91 -20.15
N ASP A 155 -8.01 -4.24 -20.45
CA ASP A 155 -8.26 -3.49 -21.69
C ASP A 155 -8.49 -1.99 -21.45
N GLY A 156 -8.42 -1.52 -20.20
CA GLY A 156 -8.67 -0.14 -19.81
C GLY A 156 -10.14 0.17 -19.46
N SER A 157 -11.07 -0.75 -19.68
CA SER A 157 -12.47 -0.61 -19.26
C SER A 157 -12.64 -0.73 -17.74
N GLN A 158 -13.82 -0.40 -17.20
CA GLN A 158 -14.15 -0.62 -15.79
C GLN A 158 -14.18 -2.11 -15.40
N ASN A 159 -14.30 -3.00 -16.40
CA ASN A 159 -14.30 -4.45 -16.21
C ASN A 159 -12.88 -5.05 -16.23
N SER A 160 -11.84 -4.21 -16.34
CA SER A 160 -10.46 -4.67 -16.36
C SER A 160 -10.06 -5.34 -15.04
N VAL A 161 -9.39 -6.49 -15.16
CA VAL A 161 -8.87 -7.29 -14.06
C VAL A 161 -7.43 -7.72 -14.37
N PHE A 162 -6.54 -7.46 -13.43
CA PHE A 162 -5.25 -8.13 -13.34
C PHE A 162 -5.28 -9.01 -12.08
N ALA A 163 -5.23 -10.33 -12.23
CA ALA A 163 -5.34 -11.26 -11.10
C ALA A 163 -4.05 -12.06 -10.93
N GLU A 164 -3.36 -11.83 -9.83
CA GLU A 164 -2.25 -12.66 -9.40
C GLU A 164 -2.77 -14.06 -9.04
N ILE A 165 -2.04 -15.10 -9.46
CA ILE A 165 -2.28 -16.47 -9.00
C ILE A 165 -1.54 -16.62 -7.67
N ALA A 166 -2.30 -16.46 -6.58
CA ALA A 166 -1.77 -16.42 -5.24
C ALA A 166 -1.57 -17.85 -4.71
N PRO A 167 -0.43 -18.15 -4.09
CA PRO A 167 -0.22 -19.44 -3.44
C PRO A 167 -1.10 -19.57 -2.19
N PHE A 168 -1.51 -20.80 -1.89
CA PHE A 168 -2.21 -21.14 -0.64
C PHE A 168 -1.35 -22.09 0.21
N PRO A 169 -0.50 -21.56 1.12
CA PRO A 169 0.52 -22.34 1.81
C PRO A 169 -0.07 -23.16 2.97
N ALA A 170 -1.06 -24.01 2.71
CA ALA A 170 -1.68 -24.89 3.71
C ALA A 170 -0.81 -26.10 4.10
N GLY A 171 0.24 -26.40 3.33
CA GLY A 171 1.11 -27.57 3.55
C GLY A 171 0.49 -28.91 3.14
N LEU A 172 -0.72 -28.89 2.60
CA LEU A 172 -1.47 -30.05 2.12
C LEU A 172 -2.18 -29.73 0.80
N GLU A 173 -2.60 -30.75 0.06
CA GLU A 173 -3.38 -30.57 -1.17
C GLU A 173 -4.79 -30.08 -0.81
N THR A 174 -5.18 -28.95 -1.38
CA THR A 174 -6.48 -28.31 -1.13
C THR A 174 -7.38 -28.28 -2.36
N HIS A 175 -6.88 -28.74 -3.52
CA HIS A 175 -7.48 -28.60 -4.85
C HIS A 175 -8.00 -27.19 -5.11
N SER A 176 -7.33 -26.19 -4.52
CA SER A 176 -7.78 -24.80 -4.54
C SER A 176 -6.75 -23.91 -5.17
N ASN A 177 -7.23 -23.01 -6.02
CA ASN A 177 -6.46 -21.91 -6.53
C ASN A 177 -6.98 -20.61 -5.92
N VAL A 178 -6.08 -19.79 -5.40
CA VAL A 178 -6.41 -18.50 -4.78
C VAL A 178 -5.92 -17.40 -5.68
N TYR A 179 -6.63 -16.28 -5.72
CA TYR A 179 -6.28 -15.16 -6.57
C TYR A 179 -6.41 -13.86 -5.79
N LEU A 180 -5.46 -12.95 -6.01
CA LEU A 180 -5.57 -11.55 -5.63
C LEU A 180 -5.78 -10.74 -6.90
N ALA A 181 -7.01 -10.26 -7.10
CA ALA A 181 -7.36 -9.41 -8.22
C ALA A 181 -7.12 -7.93 -7.90
N ILE A 182 -6.71 -7.20 -8.92
CA ILE A 182 -6.59 -5.74 -9.00
C ILE A 182 -7.53 -5.32 -10.13
N THR A 183 -8.44 -4.40 -9.84
CA THR A 183 -9.55 -4.04 -10.74
C THR A 183 -9.58 -2.55 -11.04
N ASN A 184 -10.20 -2.16 -12.15
CA ASN A 184 -10.38 -0.76 -12.52
C ASN A 184 -11.62 -0.12 -11.86
N ASN A 185 -11.78 -0.30 -10.55
CA ASN A 185 -12.92 0.24 -9.80
C ASN A 185 -12.96 1.78 -9.85
N PRO A 186 -14.05 2.39 -10.34
CA PRO A 186 -14.12 3.85 -10.48
C PRO A 186 -14.24 4.58 -9.14
N ASN A 187 -14.68 3.92 -8.07
CA ASN A 187 -14.96 4.55 -6.80
C ASN A 187 -13.68 5.01 -6.09
N LEU A 188 -13.75 6.21 -5.51
CA LEU A 188 -12.73 6.80 -4.66
C LEU A 188 -13.39 7.28 -3.37
N ALA A 189 -12.74 7.06 -2.24
CA ALA A 189 -13.16 7.61 -0.95
C ALA A 189 -12.34 8.85 -0.57
N ARG A 190 -12.79 9.48 0.51
CA ARG A 190 -12.09 10.56 1.19
C ARG A 190 -11.86 10.16 2.65
N PHE A 191 -10.70 10.51 3.19
CA PHE A 191 -10.44 10.52 4.62
C PHE A 191 -11.11 11.72 5.29
N GLY A 192 -11.69 11.49 6.47
CA GLY A 192 -12.23 12.50 7.36
C GLY A 192 -11.35 12.67 8.60
N TRP A 193 -11.52 13.78 9.32
CA TRP A 193 -10.93 13.98 10.65
C TRP A 193 -12.03 14.14 11.69
N ASP A 194 -11.97 13.32 12.72
CA ASP A 194 -12.80 13.39 13.92
C ASP A 194 -11.90 13.78 15.10
N PRO A 195 -12.17 14.87 15.84
CA PRO A 195 -11.31 15.30 16.95
C PRO A 195 -11.15 14.27 18.07
N ALA A 196 -12.15 13.41 18.28
CA ALA A 196 -12.14 12.40 19.33
C ALA A 196 -11.54 11.06 18.86
N ARG A 197 -11.68 10.73 17.58
CA ARG A 197 -11.31 9.41 17.01
C ARG A 197 -10.12 9.46 16.06
N GLY A 198 -9.71 10.65 15.62
CA GLY A 198 -8.66 10.87 14.63
C GLY A 198 -9.14 10.63 13.20
N LEU A 199 -8.32 9.95 12.40
CA LEU A 199 -8.59 9.71 10.99
C LEU A 199 -9.78 8.75 10.82
N SER A 200 -10.73 9.11 9.97
CA SER A 200 -11.79 8.23 9.49
C SER A 200 -11.67 8.04 7.98
N LEU A 201 -12.23 6.96 7.44
CA LEU A 201 -12.23 6.68 6.00
C LEU A 201 -13.66 6.48 5.52
N GLY A 202 -14.10 7.27 4.54
CA GLY A 202 -15.43 7.19 3.94
C GLY A 202 -15.61 6.04 2.94
N TRP A 203 -14.83 4.96 3.04
CA TRP A 203 -14.98 3.80 2.17
C TRP A 203 -16.06 2.87 2.72
N THR A 204 -16.98 2.44 1.86
CA THR A 204 -18.05 1.51 2.22
C THR A 204 -17.94 0.22 1.41
N GLN A 205 -18.51 -0.87 1.92
CA GLN A 205 -18.53 -2.15 1.20
C GLN A 205 -19.24 -2.05 -0.17
N GLN A 206 -20.22 -1.15 -0.30
CA GLN A 206 -20.91 -0.90 -1.58
C GLN A 206 -19.93 -0.35 -2.64
N MET A 207 -18.93 0.43 -2.23
CA MET A 207 -17.92 0.97 -3.14
C MET A 207 -17.00 -0.11 -3.72
N SER A 208 -16.90 -1.28 -3.07
CA SER A 208 -16.15 -2.43 -3.57
C SER A 208 -16.91 -3.25 -4.63
N GLN A 209 -18.22 -3.06 -4.80
CA GLN A 209 -19.04 -3.92 -5.67
C GLN A 209 -18.63 -3.92 -7.15
N PRO A 210 -18.18 -2.80 -7.76
CA PRO A 210 -17.64 -2.84 -9.12
C PRO A 210 -16.43 -3.79 -9.26
N SER A 211 -15.57 -3.88 -8.24
CA SER A 211 -14.45 -4.83 -8.23
C SER A 211 -14.95 -6.27 -8.22
N VAL A 212 -15.91 -6.58 -7.34
CA VAL A 212 -16.52 -7.93 -7.26
C VAL A 212 -17.17 -8.31 -8.59
N ALA A 213 -17.90 -7.39 -9.22
CA ALA A 213 -18.56 -7.61 -10.50
C ALA A 213 -17.55 -7.89 -11.63
N ALA A 214 -16.50 -7.07 -11.75
CA ALA A 214 -15.46 -7.24 -12.76
C ALA A 214 -14.73 -8.59 -12.61
N VAL A 215 -14.37 -8.94 -11.37
CA VAL A 215 -13.71 -10.21 -11.05
C VAL A 215 -14.63 -11.39 -11.36
N ARG A 216 -15.88 -11.33 -10.93
CA ARG A 216 -16.88 -12.37 -11.24
C ARG A 216 -17.03 -12.57 -12.75
N ALA A 217 -17.13 -11.51 -13.54
CA ALA A 217 -17.26 -11.61 -14.99
C ALA A 217 -16.09 -12.36 -15.66
N VAL A 218 -14.86 -12.16 -15.18
CA VAL A 218 -13.68 -12.87 -15.69
C VAL A 218 -13.67 -14.33 -15.23
N PHE A 219 -13.89 -14.57 -13.94
CA PHE A 219 -13.77 -15.93 -13.37
C PHE A 219 -14.97 -16.83 -13.65
N ASP A 220 -16.14 -16.28 -13.95
CA ASP A 220 -17.30 -17.05 -14.44
C ASP A 220 -16.98 -17.66 -15.81
N ARG A 221 -16.30 -16.93 -16.69
CA ARG A 221 -15.81 -17.48 -17.98
C ARG A 221 -14.79 -18.60 -17.76
N ILE A 222 -13.90 -18.44 -16.79
CA ILE A 222 -12.92 -19.48 -16.44
C ILE A 222 -13.63 -20.72 -15.86
N ASN A 223 -14.62 -20.55 -14.98
CA ASN A 223 -15.42 -21.66 -14.45
C ASN A 223 -16.21 -22.37 -15.56
N ALA A 224 -16.88 -21.62 -16.43
CA ALA A 224 -17.65 -22.16 -17.54
C ALA A 224 -16.78 -22.98 -18.52
N ALA A 225 -15.54 -22.53 -18.77
CA ALA A 225 -14.59 -23.25 -19.61
C ALA A 225 -13.97 -24.50 -18.92
N ASN A 226 -14.17 -24.69 -17.62
CA ASN A 226 -13.59 -25.78 -16.84
C ASN A 226 -14.67 -26.49 -16.00
N PRO A 227 -15.41 -27.46 -16.60
CA PRO A 227 -16.46 -28.20 -15.91
C PRO A 227 -15.99 -28.84 -14.59
N GLY A 228 -16.84 -28.82 -13.57
CA GLY A 228 -16.52 -29.35 -12.24
C GLY A 228 -15.78 -28.38 -11.31
N THR A 229 -15.38 -27.22 -11.80
CA THR A 229 -14.82 -26.14 -10.98
C THR A 229 -15.91 -25.22 -10.40
N ARG A 230 -15.66 -24.63 -9.24
CA ARG A 230 -16.58 -23.68 -8.57
C ARG A 230 -15.84 -22.72 -7.66
N TYR A 231 -16.49 -21.62 -7.26
CA TYR A 231 -15.95 -20.77 -6.20
C TYR A 231 -15.93 -21.50 -4.85
N ARG A 232 -14.95 -21.15 -4.00
CA ARG A 232 -14.93 -21.49 -2.57
C ARG A 232 -15.64 -20.38 -1.79
N GLY A 233 -16.54 -20.75 -0.89
CA GLY A 233 -17.25 -19.82 0.00
C GLY A 233 -16.88 -19.99 1.47
N ASP A 234 -15.84 -20.76 1.76
CA ASP A 234 -15.45 -21.23 3.09
C ASP A 234 -14.03 -20.80 3.49
N LEU A 235 -13.39 -19.95 2.67
CA LEU A 235 -12.04 -19.44 2.92
C LEU A 235 -12.02 -17.99 3.41
N PHE A 236 -13.13 -17.26 3.27
CA PHE A 236 -13.21 -15.84 3.58
C PHE A 236 -14.29 -15.55 4.62
N GLU A 237 -14.12 -14.45 5.34
CA GLU A 237 -15.04 -14.02 6.39
C GLU A 237 -16.49 -13.95 5.91
N GLY A 238 -17.42 -14.38 6.77
CA GLY A 238 -18.86 -14.36 6.49
C GLY A 238 -19.31 -15.28 5.35
N GLY A 239 -18.50 -16.27 4.98
CA GLY A 239 -18.84 -17.22 3.92
C GLY A 239 -18.77 -16.63 2.50
N LYS A 240 -18.07 -15.51 2.33
CA LYS A 240 -17.99 -14.80 1.05
C LYS A 240 -17.17 -15.59 0.02
N GLN A 241 -17.56 -15.49 -1.24
CA GLN A 241 -16.77 -16.00 -2.38
C GLN A 241 -15.71 -15.00 -2.88
N PHE A 242 -15.97 -13.71 -2.65
CA PHE A 242 -15.13 -12.59 -3.07
C PHE A 242 -14.97 -11.65 -1.89
N THR A 243 -13.74 -11.20 -1.63
CA THR A 243 -13.48 -10.28 -0.53
C THR A 243 -13.71 -8.83 -0.98
N ASP A 244 -14.28 -8.04 -0.09
CA ASP A 244 -14.67 -6.65 -0.33
C ASP A 244 -14.41 -5.75 0.90
N TYR A 245 -13.59 -6.24 1.84
CA TYR A 245 -13.39 -5.69 3.18
C TYR A 245 -11.94 -5.43 3.56
N PHE A 246 -10.97 -5.68 2.68
CA PHE A 246 -9.56 -5.36 2.94
C PHE A 246 -8.83 -4.89 1.67
N THR A 247 -7.64 -4.33 1.86
CA THR A 247 -6.70 -4.02 0.78
C THR A 247 -5.26 -4.23 1.25
N TYR A 248 -4.40 -4.70 0.36
CA TYR A 248 -2.94 -4.65 0.55
C TYR A 248 -2.32 -3.40 -0.09
N HIS A 249 -3.09 -2.70 -0.93
CA HIS A 249 -2.62 -1.62 -1.78
C HIS A 249 -3.42 -0.33 -1.52
N PRO A 250 -3.35 0.26 -0.31
CA PRO A 250 -3.96 1.56 -0.07
C PRO A 250 -3.22 2.64 -0.87
N LEU A 251 -3.95 3.40 -1.68
CA LEU A 251 -3.42 4.44 -2.56
C LEU A 251 -4.26 5.71 -2.42
N GLY A 252 -3.64 6.88 -2.49
CA GLY A 252 -4.33 8.17 -2.40
C GLY A 252 -4.44 8.72 -0.98
N GLY A 253 -5.12 9.85 -0.83
CA GLY A 253 -5.19 10.63 0.41
C GLY A 253 -4.36 11.91 0.39
N ALA A 254 -3.41 12.05 -0.54
CA ALA A 254 -2.71 13.30 -0.84
C ALA A 254 -2.29 13.30 -2.32
N VAL A 255 -3.27 13.22 -3.21
CA VAL A 255 -3.05 12.93 -4.64
C VAL A 255 -2.18 14.01 -5.30
N LEU A 256 -1.22 13.56 -6.13
CA LEU A 256 -0.33 14.43 -6.91
C LEU A 256 -1.14 15.38 -7.80
N GLY A 257 -0.73 16.65 -7.86
CA GLY A 257 -1.45 17.68 -8.62
C GLY A 257 -2.76 18.16 -7.95
N GLN A 258 -3.27 17.46 -6.94
CA GLN A 258 -4.46 17.86 -6.16
C GLN A 258 -4.07 18.42 -4.79
N ALA A 259 -3.61 17.56 -3.87
CA ALA A 259 -3.14 17.97 -2.54
C ALA A 259 -1.75 18.61 -2.59
N THR A 260 -0.95 18.17 -3.56
CA THR A 260 0.41 18.63 -3.82
C THR A 260 0.51 19.26 -5.20
N ASP A 261 1.65 19.87 -5.51
CA ASP A 261 2.06 20.13 -6.89
C ASP A 261 2.47 18.83 -7.63
N GLU A 262 3.06 18.97 -8.81
CA GLU A 262 3.49 17.87 -9.70
C GLU A 262 4.81 17.19 -9.27
N GLN A 263 5.46 17.71 -8.23
CA GLN A 263 6.69 17.21 -7.63
C GLN A 263 6.45 16.68 -6.20
N GLY A 264 5.23 16.78 -5.68
CA GLY A 264 4.87 16.29 -4.36
C GLY A 264 5.03 17.31 -3.24
N GLU A 265 5.30 18.59 -3.53
CA GLU A 265 5.26 19.65 -2.52
C GLU A 265 3.80 19.96 -2.14
N VAL A 266 3.49 19.93 -0.85
CA VAL A 266 2.14 20.13 -0.35
C VAL A 266 1.70 21.57 -0.60
N ARG A 267 0.56 21.74 -1.29
CA ARG A 267 0.05 23.07 -1.62
C ARG A 267 -0.24 23.86 -0.34
N GLY A 268 0.30 25.07 -0.26
CA GLY A 268 0.19 25.94 0.92
C GLY A 268 1.16 25.61 2.06
N ALA A 269 2.10 24.67 1.87
CA ALA A 269 3.09 24.31 2.87
C ALA A 269 4.51 24.20 2.26
N PRO A 270 5.16 25.34 1.94
CA PRO A 270 6.49 25.32 1.35
C PRO A 270 7.52 24.60 2.23
N GLY A 271 8.22 23.62 1.64
CA GLY A 271 9.21 22.77 2.33
C GLY A 271 8.64 21.48 2.95
N LEU A 272 7.33 21.25 2.84
CA LEU A 272 6.68 19.98 3.19
C LEU A 272 6.34 19.21 1.92
N PHE A 273 6.88 18.00 1.79
CA PHE A 273 6.72 17.15 0.62
C PHE A 273 6.08 15.80 0.97
N VAL A 274 5.59 15.10 -0.04
CA VAL A 274 5.03 13.75 0.03
C VAL A 274 5.72 12.87 -1.01
N MET A 275 6.14 11.66 -0.66
CA MET A 275 6.87 10.73 -1.54
C MET A 275 6.44 9.26 -1.36
N ASP A 276 5.14 9.01 -1.19
CA ASP A 276 4.60 7.66 -1.01
C ASP A 276 3.31 7.39 -1.80
N GLY A 277 2.67 6.25 -1.53
CA GLY A 277 1.43 5.82 -2.18
C GLY A 277 0.25 6.78 -2.03
N SER A 278 0.29 7.76 -1.13
CA SER A 278 -0.74 8.81 -1.01
C SER A 278 -0.83 9.70 -2.24
N LEU A 279 0.24 9.81 -3.04
CA LEU A 279 0.27 10.59 -4.28
C LEU A 279 -0.53 9.94 -5.41
N ILE A 280 -0.77 8.63 -5.33
CA ILE A 280 -1.38 7.86 -6.41
C ILE A 280 -2.92 7.99 -6.34
N PRO A 281 -3.64 8.26 -7.45
CA PRO A 281 -5.09 8.47 -7.45
C PRO A 281 -5.90 7.16 -7.30
N GLY A 282 -5.77 6.50 -6.15
CA GLY A 282 -6.58 5.37 -5.68
C GLY A 282 -6.38 4.02 -6.37
N LYS A 283 -5.92 4.00 -7.64
CA LYS A 283 -5.67 2.78 -8.41
C LYS A 283 -4.65 2.99 -9.54
N ILE A 284 -3.94 1.92 -9.88
CA ILE A 284 -3.00 1.86 -11.02
C ILE A 284 -3.04 0.54 -11.79
N GLY A 285 -3.89 -0.42 -11.40
CA GLY A 285 -4.13 -1.65 -12.17
C GLY A 285 -3.08 -2.74 -12.07
N VAL A 286 -2.01 -2.51 -11.29
CA VAL A 286 -0.94 -3.48 -11.00
C VAL A 286 -0.46 -3.33 -9.54
N ASN A 287 0.39 -4.24 -9.07
CA ASN A 287 1.03 -4.12 -7.75
C ASN A 287 1.86 -2.82 -7.68
N PRO A 288 1.73 -2.00 -6.62
CA PRO A 288 2.00 -0.57 -6.74
C PRO A 288 3.44 -0.13 -6.47
N PHE A 289 4.26 -0.95 -5.81
CA PHE A 289 5.51 -0.45 -5.23
C PHE A 289 6.50 0.09 -6.28
N ILE A 290 6.54 -0.48 -7.49
CA ILE A 290 7.42 0.01 -8.57
C ILE A 290 7.00 1.41 -9.00
N THR A 291 5.70 1.65 -9.18
CA THR A 291 5.18 2.98 -9.53
C THR A 291 5.44 3.99 -8.42
N ILE A 292 5.27 3.60 -7.15
CA ILE A 292 5.58 4.46 -5.99
C ILE A 292 7.07 4.85 -6.00
N THR A 293 7.96 3.86 -6.17
CA THR A 293 9.41 4.12 -6.23
C THR A 293 9.77 5.02 -7.41
N ALA A 294 9.26 4.74 -8.61
CA ALA A 294 9.55 5.54 -9.80
C ALA A 294 9.04 6.98 -9.68
N LEU A 295 7.87 7.18 -9.09
CA LEU A 295 7.32 8.52 -8.85
C LEU A 295 8.15 9.29 -7.84
N ALA A 296 8.54 8.66 -6.72
CA ALA A 296 9.40 9.29 -5.72
C ALA A 296 10.76 9.69 -6.32
N MET A 297 11.37 8.83 -7.14
CA MET A 297 12.62 9.15 -7.85
C MET A 297 12.45 10.34 -8.79
N ARG A 298 11.44 10.32 -9.68
CA ARG A 298 11.12 11.43 -10.58
C ARG A 298 10.95 12.76 -9.83
N SER A 299 10.22 12.72 -8.72
CA SER A 299 9.94 13.92 -7.93
C SER A 299 11.20 14.45 -7.25
N MET A 300 12.02 13.58 -6.64
CA MET A 300 13.27 13.99 -6.01
C MET A 300 14.28 14.56 -7.01
N ASP A 301 14.43 13.94 -8.18
CA ASP A 301 15.33 14.46 -9.24
C ASP A 301 14.96 15.90 -9.60
N ARG A 302 13.67 16.17 -9.86
CA ARG A 302 13.17 17.51 -10.20
C ARG A 302 13.33 18.52 -9.07
N LEU A 303 13.13 18.11 -7.82
CA LEU A 303 13.29 18.99 -6.66
C LEU A 303 14.76 19.35 -6.43
N LEU A 304 15.68 18.42 -6.69
CA LEU A 304 17.12 18.67 -6.62
C LEU A 304 17.58 19.61 -7.75
N GLU A 305 17.14 19.36 -8.99
CA GLU A 305 17.40 20.25 -10.13
C GLU A 305 16.91 21.68 -9.89
N ALA A 306 15.76 21.82 -9.22
CA ALA A 306 15.18 23.10 -8.86
C ALA A 306 15.77 23.74 -7.58
N GLY A 307 16.82 23.17 -6.98
CA GLY A 307 17.48 23.72 -5.78
C GLY A 307 16.58 23.75 -4.54
N ARG A 308 15.62 22.82 -4.41
CA ARG A 308 14.68 22.82 -3.27
C ARG A 308 15.27 22.26 -1.97
N PHE A 309 16.42 21.58 -2.08
CA PHE A 309 17.19 20.98 -0.98
C PHE A 309 18.65 21.47 -0.92
N SER A 310 19.00 22.53 -1.64
CA SER A 310 20.30 23.21 -1.55
C SER A 310 20.36 24.20 -0.40
#